data_AF-A0A0N9I8G5-F1
#
_entry.id   AF-A0A0N9I8G5-F1
#
_cell.length_a   1.000
_cell.length_b   1.000
_cell.length_c   1.000
_cell.angle_alpha   90.00
_cell.angle_beta   90.00
_cell.angle_gamma   90.00
#
_symmetry.space_group_name_H-M   'P 1'
#
loop_
_entity.id
_entity.type
_entity.pdbx_description
1 polymer ?
#
loop_
_entity_poly.entity_id
_entity_poly.type
_entity_poly.pdbx_seq_one_letter_code
_entity_poly.pdbx_strand_id
1 'polypeptide(L)'
;MIDQIPAGSAPVELSPAELAKAWQAPENLGPVGHAHEHTIPGPGGELTVRVYQPDGDGPFPALVWLLADDLPDLPPALVTTAEYEVLRDEGEQYAHRLLDAGVPCELVRYPGQVHGFFALLAEHLSSSAVAHRRASRALRKAFRTGGSPR
;
A
#
# COMPACT_ATOMS: atom_id res chain seq x y z
N MET A 1 0.69 -2.40 -18.42
CA MET A 1 0.56 -1.00 -18.87
C MET A 1 -0.12 -0.24 -17.73
N ILE A 2 0.50 0.80 -17.19
CA ILE A 2 -0.08 1.57 -16.07
C ILE A 2 -1.24 2.38 -16.63
N ASP A 3 -2.46 2.13 -16.15
CA ASP A 3 -3.61 2.99 -16.46
C ASP A 3 -3.43 4.33 -15.73
N GLN A 4 -2.96 5.34 -16.47
CA GLN A 4 -2.90 6.71 -15.95
C GLN A 4 -4.31 7.29 -15.90
N ILE A 5 -4.74 7.71 -14.71
CA ILE A 5 -5.96 8.49 -14.52
C ILE A 5 -5.64 9.95 -14.93
N PRO A 6 -6.53 10.65 -15.66
CA PRO A 6 -6.30 12.05 -16.01
C PRO A 6 -5.99 12.89 -14.76
N ALA A 7 -4.96 13.73 -14.84
CA ALA A 7 -4.64 14.69 -13.79
C ALA A 7 -5.85 15.60 -13.54
N GLY A 8 -6.42 15.56 -12.33
CA GLY A 8 -7.72 16.19 -12.10
C GLY A 8 -8.20 16.29 -10.66
N SER A 9 -7.33 16.20 -9.67
CA SER A 9 -7.68 16.62 -8.30
C SER A 9 -6.80 17.79 -7.93
N ALA A 10 -7.44 18.92 -7.57
CA ALA A 10 -6.75 20.07 -7.01
C ALA A 10 -5.84 19.64 -5.84
N PRO A 11 -4.71 20.33 -5.60
CA PRO A 11 -3.90 20.10 -4.42
C PRO A 11 -4.74 20.21 -3.15
N VAL A 12 -4.38 19.43 -2.14
CA VAL A 12 -5.02 19.47 -0.82
C VAL A 12 -4.79 20.84 -0.18
N GLU A 13 -5.87 21.58 0.11
CA GLU A 13 -5.86 22.70 1.04
C GLU A 13 -6.24 22.20 2.44
N LEU A 14 -5.34 21.44 3.07
CA LEU A 14 -5.43 21.13 4.50
C LEU A 14 -4.20 21.70 5.17
N SER A 15 -4.41 22.45 6.25
CA SER A 15 -3.32 22.85 7.12
C SER A 15 -2.74 21.61 7.83
N PRO A 16 -1.45 21.64 8.21
CA PRO A 16 -0.85 20.58 9.02
C PRO A 16 -1.64 20.27 10.30
N ALA A 17 -2.31 21.27 10.89
CA ALA A 17 -3.12 21.11 12.09
C ALA A 17 -4.42 20.33 11.85
N GLU A 18 -5.01 20.47 10.67
CA GLU A 18 -6.21 19.69 10.29
C GLU A 18 -5.84 18.24 10.01
N LEU A 19 -4.71 18.00 9.32
CA LEU A 19 -4.19 16.65 9.10
C LEU A 19 -3.89 15.92 10.42
N ALA A 20 -3.26 16.61 11.37
CA ALA A 20 -2.94 16.03 12.68
C ALA A 20 -4.18 15.61 13.48
N LYS A 21 -5.32 16.29 13.31
CA LYS A 21 -6.58 15.93 13.98
C LYS A 21 -7.31 14.76 13.31
N ALA A 22 -7.15 14.62 11.99
CA ALA A 22 -7.74 13.53 11.22
C ALA A 22 -7.09 12.17 11.53
N TRP A 23 -5.84 12.17 12.02
CA TRP A 23 -5.16 10.95 12.40
C TRP A 23 -5.39 10.61 13.88
N GLN A 24 -6.19 9.57 14.13
CA GLN A 24 -6.29 8.93 15.45
C GLN A 24 -5.59 7.58 15.39
N ALA A 25 -4.63 7.35 16.29
CA ALA A 25 -4.05 6.03 16.46
C ALA A 25 -5.14 5.07 16.95
N PRO A 26 -5.18 3.81 16.46
CA PRO A 26 -6.05 2.80 17.03
C PRO A 26 -5.75 2.65 18.53
N GLU A 27 -6.79 2.59 19.37
CA GLU A 27 -6.62 2.43 20.82
C GLU A 27 -5.96 1.10 21.20
N ASN A 28 -6.08 0.09 20.34
CA ASN A 28 -5.54 -1.24 20.56
C ASN A 28 -4.52 -1.60 19.48
N LEU A 29 -3.30 -1.10 19.64
CA LEU A 29 -2.15 -1.60 18.90
C LEU A 29 -1.80 -2.98 19.49
N GLY A 30 -1.82 -4.02 18.65
CA GLY A 30 -1.36 -5.35 19.05
C GLY A 30 0.06 -5.30 19.61
N PRO A 31 0.44 -6.23 20.50
CA PRO A 31 1.76 -6.21 21.11
C PRO A 31 2.85 -6.33 20.04
N VAL A 32 3.82 -5.42 20.11
CA VAL A 32 5.11 -5.55 19.42
C VAL A 32 6.05 -6.24 20.40
N GLY A 33 6.67 -7.35 19.98
CA GLY A 33 7.62 -8.08 20.84
C GLY A 33 8.87 -7.25 21.15
N HIS A 34 9.54 -6.78 20.10
CA HIS A 34 10.73 -5.93 20.22
C HIS A 34 10.77 -4.87 19.13
N ALA A 35 11.17 -3.65 19.48
CA ALA A 35 11.45 -2.58 18.53
C ALA A 35 12.84 -2.01 18.77
N HIS A 36 13.63 -1.88 17.71
CA HIS A 36 14.93 -1.21 17.77
C HIS A 36 15.10 -0.26 16.59
N GLU A 37 15.91 0.77 16.80
CA GLU A 37 16.30 1.68 15.75
C GLU A 37 17.56 1.17 15.06
N HIS A 38 17.60 1.33 13.75
CA HIS A 38 18.74 1.02 12.93
C HIS A 38 18.99 2.20 12.00
N THR A 39 20.26 2.46 11.69
CA THR A 39 20.64 3.52 10.75
C THR A 39 21.13 2.85 9.49
N ILE A 40 20.55 3.27 8.36
CA ILE A 40 20.93 2.77 7.03
C ILE A 40 21.37 3.93 6.14
N PRO A 41 22.33 3.72 5.22
CA PRO A 41 22.68 4.74 4.24
C PRO A 41 21.50 5.05 3.32
N GLY A 42 21.19 6.33 3.15
CA GLY A 42 20.20 6.82 2.20
C GLY A 42 20.80 7.78 1.17
N PRO A 43 20.07 8.06 0.07
CA PRO A 43 20.54 8.96 -0.97
C PRO A 43 20.74 10.42 -0.50
N GLY A 44 20.16 10.80 0.64
CA GLY A 44 20.30 12.12 1.28
C GLY A 44 21.10 12.12 2.58
N GLY A 45 21.82 11.03 2.89
CA GLY A 45 22.49 10.81 4.17
C GLY A 45 21.88 9.66 4.96
N GLU A 46 22.31 9.52 6.21
CA GLU A 46 21.86 8.46 7.11
C GLU A 46 20.35 8.55 7.39
N LEU A 47 19.65 7.42 7.25
CA LEU A 47 18.24 7.27 7.54
C LEU A 47 18.08 6.40 8.79
N THR A 48 17.43 6.94 9.82
CA THR A 48 17.01 6.14 10.98
C THR A 48 15.70 5.43 10.67
N VAL A 49 15.74 4.11 10.65
CA VAL A 49 14.57 3.23 10.53
C VAL A 49 14.29 2.58 11.87
N ARG A 50 13.01 2.28 12.13
CA ARG A 50 12.61 1.48 13.29
C ARG A 50 12.17 0.10 12.81
N VAL A 51 12.82 -0.93 13.33
CA VAL A 51 12.54 -2.33 13.02
C VAL A 51 11.66 -2.90 14.12
N TYR A 52 10.52 -3.47 13.72
CA TYR A 52 9.57 -4.12 14.60
C TYR A 52 9.69 -5.63 14.42
N GLN A 53 9.92 -6.34 15.51
CA GLN A 53 10.08 -7.80 15.56
C GLN A 53 9.01 -8.41 16.47
N PRO A 54 8.29 -9.46 16.04
CA PRO A 54 7.40 -10.20 16.92
C PRO A 54 8.17 -11.04 17.95
N ASP A 55 7.50 -11.51 18.99
CA ASP A 55 8.09 -12.43 19.97
C ASP A 55 8.36 -13.82 19.35
N GLY A 56 9.45 -14.48 19.78
CA GLY A 56 9.83 -15.83 19.37
C GLY A 56 11.30 -15.96 18.96
N ASP A 57 11.71 -17.17 18.60
CA ASP A 57 13.11 -17.48 18.21
C ASP A 57 13.35 -17.41 16.69
N GLY A 58 12.30 -17.13 15.90
CA GLY A 58 12.35 -17.09 14.44
C GLY A 58 12.42 -18.49 13.77
N PRO A 59 12.71 -18.54 12.46
CA PRO A 59 12.85 -17.40 11.55
C PRO A 59 11.54 -16.64 11.41
N PHE A 60 11.58 -15.32 11.56
CA PHE A 60 10.42 -14.49 11.26
C PHE A 60 10.32 -14.33 9.75
N PRO A 61 9.16 -14.58 9.12
CA PRO A 61 9.01 -14.23 7.72
C PRO A 61 9.17 -12.72 7.63
N ALA A 62 10.23 -12.26 6.94
CA ALA A 62 10.19 -10.91 6.41
C ALA A 62 9.01 -10.91 5.45
N LEU A 63 7.95 -10.14 5.76
CA LEU A 63 6.79 -10.00 4.87
C LEU A 63 7.19 -9.07 3.72
N VAL A 64 8.18 -9.50 2.95
CA VAL A 64 8.76 -8.82 1.80
C VAL A 64 8.49 -9.74 0.62
N TRP A 65 7.22 -9.76 0.19
CA TRP A 65 6.78 -10.55 -0.97
C TRP A 65 7.60 -10.26 -2.24
N LEU A 66 8.20 -9.06 -2.31
CA LEU A 66 9.13 -8.67 -3.36
C LEU A 66 10.34 -9.60 -3.51
N LEU A 67 10.70 -10.38 -2.48
CA LEU A 67 11.85 -11.28 -2.48
C LEU A 67 11.47 -12.77 -2.52
N ALA A 68 10.18 -13.12 -2.57
CA ALA A 68 9.77 -14.52 -2.71
C ALA A 68 10.32 -15.11 -4.02
N ASP A 69 10.83 -16.34 -4.02
CA ASP A 69 11.37 -16.97 -5.24
C ASP A 69 10.27 -17.27 -6.27
N ASP A 70 9.06 -17.58 -5.79
CA ASP A 70 7.87 -17.84 -6.59
C ASP A 70 6.62 -17.14 -6.02
N LEU A 71 5.57 -17.06 -6.84
CA LEU A 71 4.26 -16.50 -6.48
C LEU A 71 3.13 -17.47 -6.88
N PRO A 72 3.08 -18.69 -6.34
CA PRO A 72 2.17 -19.73 -6.82
C PRO A 72 0.72 -19.46 -6.38
N ASP A 73 -0.20 -19.61 -7.33
CA ASP A 73 -1.66 -19.65 -7.13
C ASP A 73 -2.25 -18.48 -6.31
N LEU A 74 -1.66 -17.28 -6.45
CA LEU A 74 -2.19 -16.09 -5.80
C LEU A 74 -3.50 -15.62 -6.43
N PRO A 75 -4.43 -15.07 -5.64
CA PRO A 75 -5.69 -14.54 -6.17
C PRO A 75 -5.45 -13.31 -7.05
N PRO A 76 -6.40 -12.96 -7.95
CA PRO A 76 -6.34 -11.71 -8.70
C PRO A 76 -6.16 -10.50 -7.78
N ALA A 77 -5.29 -9.59 -8.19
CA ALA A 77 -4.90 -8.43 -7.39
C ALA A 77 -5.28 -7.10 -8.04
N LEU A 78 -5.54 -6.10 -7.20
CA LEU A 78 -5.51 -4.69 -7.56
C LEU A 78 -4.40 -4.04 -6.73
N VAL A 79 -3.38 -3.51 -7.39
CA VAL A 79 -2.29 -2.76 -6.76
C VAL A 79 -2.45 -1.29 -7.11
N THR A 80 -2.47 -0.44 -6.09
CA THR A 80 -2.58 1.01 -6.24
C THR A 80 -1.37 1.70 -5.63
N THR A 81 -0.74 2.60 -6.38
CA THR A 81 0.38 3.41 -5.90
C THR A 81 0.06 4.89 -5.99
N ALA A 82 0.71 5.69 -5.14
CA ALA A 82 0.70 7.15 -5.22
C ALA A 82 1.97 7.63 -5.95
N GLU A 83 1.92 8.79 -6.61
CA GLU A 83 3.08 9.33 -7.34
C GLU A 83 4.23 9.72 -6.41
N TYR A 84 3.91 10.33 -5.26
CA TYR A 84 4.84 10.79 -4.24
C TYR A 84 4.82 9.86 -3.03
N GLU A 85 5.29 8.64 -3.24
CA GLU A 85 5.25 7.54 -2.28
C GLU A 85 6.62 6.88 -2.20
N VAL A 86 7.12 6.68 -0.98
CA VAL A 86 8.43 6.04 -0.76
C VAL A 86 8.38 4.59 -1.21
N LEU A 87 7.24 3.92 -0.99
CA LEU A 87 6.99 2.52 -1.34
C LEU A 87 6.49 2.30 -2.79
N ARG A 88 6.55 3.34 -3.64
CA ARG A 88 5.93 3.32 -4.97
C ARG A 88 6.56 2.25 -5.83
N ASP A 89 7.89 2.29 -5.92
CA ASP A 89 8.65 1.49 -6.88
C ASP A 89 8.55 0.00 -6.51
N GLU A 90 8.60 -0.34 -5.22
CA GLU A 90 8.40 -1.70 -4.72
C GLU A 90 6.97 -2.19 -4.96
N GLY A 91 5.96 -1.34 -4.77
CA GLY A 91 4.56 -1.67 -5.05
C GLY A 91 4.33 -1.98 -6.53
N GLU A 92 4.90 -1.16 -7.43
CA GLU A 92 4.83 -1.38 -8.87
C GLU A 92 5.61 -2.61 -9.31
N GLN A 93 6.81 -2.82 -8.73
CA GLN A 93 7.60 -4.01 -8.99
C GLN A 93 6.86 -5.27 -8.55
N TYR A 94 6.19 -5.27 -7.39
CA TYR A 94 5.37 -6.40 -6.95
C TYR A 94 4.23 -6.71 -7.93
N ALA A 95 3.53 -5.68 -8.42
CA ALA A 95 2.48 -5.86 -9.43
C ALA A 95 3.02 -6.43 -10.75
N HIS A 96 4.21 -5.99 -11.18
CA HIS A 96 4.88 -6.57 -12.35
C HIS A 96 5.22 -8.05 -12.14
N ARG A 97 5.75 -8.42 -10.95
CA ARG A 97 6.01 -9.83 -10.62
C ARG A 97 4.75 -10.69 -10.62
N LEU A 98 3.62 -10.17 -10.14
CA LEU A 98 2.33 -10.86 -10.22
C LEU A 98 1.93 -11.12 -11.69
N LEU A 99 2.05 -10.11 -12.55
CA LEU A 99 1.75 -10.24 -13.97
C LEU A 99 2.66 -11.25 -14.68
N ASP A 100 3.97 -11.21 -14.39
CA ASP A 100 4.97 -12.11 -14.96
C ASP A 100 4.73 -13.57 -14.51
N ALA A 101 4.22 -13.76 -13.28
CA ALA A 101 3.80 -15.06 -12.76
C ALA A 101 2.42 -15.53 -13.29
N GLY A 102 1.78 -14.74 -14.16
CA GLY A 102 0.45 -15.06 -14.72
C GLY A 102 -0.71 -14.78 -13.78
N VAL A 103 -0.49 -14.12 -12.64
CA VAL A 103 -1.54 -13.71 -11.71
C VAL A 103 -2.25 -12.48 -12.30
N PRO A 104 -3.58 -12.50 -12.48
CA PRO A 104 -4.31 -11.33 -12.99
C PRO A 104 -4.16 -10.14 -12.03
N CYS A 105 -3.49 -9.08 -12.49
CA CYS A 105 -3.24 -7.89 -11.66
C CYS A 105 -3.60 -6.60 -12.40
N GLU A 106 -4.40 -5.74 -11.78
CA GLU A 106 -4.56 -4.34 -12.21
C GLU A 106 -3.57 -3.46 -11.44
N LEU A 107 -2.72 -2.70 -12.14
CA LEU A 107 -1.80 -1.73 -11.53
C LEU A 107 -2.22 -0.30 -11.87
N VAL A 108 -2.39 0.54 -10.86
CA VAL A 108 -2.86 1.93 -11.01
C VAL A 108 -2.03 2.89 -10.19
N ARG A 109 -1.37 3.84 -10.85
CA ARG A 109 -0.72 4.97 -10.18
C ARG A 109 -1.69 6.15 -10.13
N TYR A 110 -1.78 6.81 -8.97
CA TYR A 110 -2.57 8.03 -8.76
C TYR A 110 -1.65 9.27 -8.76
N PRO A 111 -1.66 10.08 -9.84
CA PRO A 111 -0.85 11.29 -9.94
C PRO A 111 -1.20 12.33 -8.88
N GLY A 112 -0.20 13.07 -8.40
CA GLY A 112 -0.36 14.12 -7.40
C GLY A 112 -0.62 13.64 -5.97
N GLN A 113 -0.67 12.32 -5.74
CA GLN A 113 -1.03 11.74 -4.44
C GLN A 113 0.20 11.35 -3.62
N VAL A 114 0.00 11.23 -2.31
CA VAL A 114 1.00 10.85 -1.30
C VAL A 114 0.56 9.60 -0.52
N HIS A 115 1.46 9.06 0.30
CA HIS A 115 1.14 7.96 1.22
C HIS A 115 -0.10 8.25 2.05
N GLY A 116 -0.98 7.26 2.16
CA GLY A 116 -2.22 7.36 2.93
C GLY A 116 -3.37 8.09 2.23
N PHE A 117 -3.24 8.56 0.97
CA PHE A 117 -4.34 9.23 0.26
C PHE A 117 -5.63 8.39 0.22
N PHE A 118 -5.50 7.07 0.17
CA PHE A 118 -6.61 6.13 0.16
C PHE A 118 -7.37 6.14 1.49
N ALA A 119 -6.67 6.03 2.63
CA ALA A 119 -7.29 5.83 3.94
C ALA A 119 -7.30 7.09 4.81
N LEU A 120 -6.15 7.75 4.99
CA LEU A 120 -5.96 8.85 5.94
C LEU A 120 -6.57 10.17 5.45
N LEU A 121 -6.65 10.34 4.13
CA LEU A 121 -7.16 11.56 3.50
C LEU A 121 -8.48 11.32 2.74
N ALA A 122 -9.15 10.21 3.06
CA ALA A 122 -10.29 9.70 2.31
C ALA A 122 -11.41 10.74 2.11
N GLU A 123 -11.71 11.50 3.16
CA GLU A 123 -12.79 12.48 3.17
C GLU A 123 -12.41 13.81 2.49
N HIS A 124 -11.11 14.03 2.25
CA HIS A 124 -10.58 15.30 1.78
C HIS A 124 -10.12 15.28 0.32
N LEU A 125 -10.07 14.08 -0.29
CA LEU A 125 -9.50 13.87 -1.61
C LEU A 125 -10.47 13.22 -2.58
N SER A 126 -10.77 13.92 -3.67
CA SER A 126 -11.57 13.34 -4.77
C SER A 126 -10.90 12.14 -5.42
N SER A 127 -9.55 12.13 -5.48
CA SER A 127 -8.72 11.00 -5.90
C SER A 127 -8.98 9.75 -5.04
N SER A 128 -9.19 9.92 -3.73
CA SER A 128 -9.54 8.83 -2.82
C SER A 128 -10.90 8.24 -3.16
N ALA A 129 -11.92 9.07 -3.41
CA ALA A 129 -13.23 8.57 -3.85
C ALA A 129 -13.15 7.78 -5.17
N VAL A 130 -12.29 8.20 -6.11
CA VAL A 130 -12.01 7.43 -7.34
C VAL A 130 -11.36 6.08 -7.02
N ALA A 131 -10.37 6.07 -6.13
CA ALA A 131 -9.70 4.85 -5.68
C ALA A 131 -10.64 3.88 -4.96
N HIS A 132 -11.47 4.38 -4.04
CA HIS A 132 -12.49 3.58 -3.35
C HIS A 132 -13.49 2.95 -4.32
N ARG A 133 -13.97 3.69 -5.33
CA ARG A 133 -14.89 3.14 -6.33
C ARG A 133 -14.23 2.01 -7.13
N ARG A 134 -12.95 2.15 -7.47
CA ARG A 134 -12.17 1.15 -8.19
C ARG A 134 -11.94 -0.10 -7.34
N ALA A 135 -11.48 0.05 -6.10
CA ALA A 135 -11.34 -1.04 -5.14
C ALA A 135 -12.66 -1.79 -4.92
N SER A 136 -13.75 -1.05 -4.68
CA SER A 136 -15.10 -1.64 -4.54
C SER A 136 -15.54 -2.42 -5.78
N ARG A 137 -15.19 -1.96 -6.99
CA ARG A 137 -15.48 -2.67 -8.24
C ARG A 137 -14.66 -3.95 -8.36
N ALA A 138 -13.37 -3.90 -8.02
CA ALA A 138 -12.49 -5.08 -8.02
C ALA A 138 -13.00 -6.15 -7.04
N LEU A 139 -13.32 -5.76 -5.80
CA LEU A 139 -13.90 -6.64 -4.79
C LEU A 139 -15.23 -7.24 -5.27
N ARG A 140 -16.15 -6.42 -5.80
CA ARG A 140 -17.40 -6.93 -6.38
C ARG A 140 -17.15 -7.94 -7.49
N LYS A 141 -16.18 -7.70 -8.38
CA LYS A 141 -15.83 -8.64 -9.45
C LYS A 141 -15.32 -9.98 -8.87
N ALA A 142 -14.45 -9.92 -7.87
CA ALA A 142 -13.86 -11.09 -7.24
C ALA A 142 -14.88 -11.94 -6.47
N PHE A 143 -15.84 -11.30 -5.78
CA PHE A 143 -16.77 -11.98 -4.88
C PHE A 143 -18.19 -12.17 -5.43
N ARG A 144 -18.52 -11.66 -6.63
CA ARG A 144 -19.84 -11.86 -7.26
C ARG A 144 -20.08 -13.29 -7.74
N THR A 145 -19.04 -14.10 -7.87
CA THR A 145 -19.15 -15.54 -8.14
C THR A 145 -19.12 -16.28 -6.81
N GLY A 146 -20.28 -16.77 -6.35
CA GLY A 146 -20.40 -17.63 -5.16
C GLY A 146 -19.73 -18.99 -5.35
N GLY A 147 -18.39 -19.02 -5.40
CA GLY A 147 -17.62 -20.24 -5.22
C GLY A 147 -17.43 -20.49 -3.72
N SER A 148 -17.92 -21.63 -3.24
CA SER A 148 -17.68 -22.14 -1.89
C SER A 148 -16.18 -22.05 -1.54
N PRO A 149 -15.81 -21.72 -0.28
CA PRO A 149 -14.42 -21.80 0.15
C PRO A 149 -13.89 -23.22 -0.13
N ARG A 150 -12.74 -23.31 -0.79
CA ARG A 150 -11.95 -24.54 -0.90
C ARG A 150 -11.25 -24.82 0.42
#